data_AF-A0ABD3UBG9-F1
#
_entry.id   AF-A0ABD3UBG9-F1
#
_cell.length_a   1.000
_cell.length_b   1.000
_cell.length_c   1.000
_cell.angle_alpha   90.00
_cell.angle_beta   90.00
_cell.angle_gamma   90.00
#
_symmetry.space_group_name_H-M   'P 1'
#
loop_
_entity.id
_entity.type
_entity.pdbx_description
1 polymer ?
#
loop_
_entity_poly.entity_id
_entity_poly.type
_entity_poly.pdbx_seq_one_letter_code
_entity_poly.pdbx_strand_id
1 'polypeptide(L)'
;MNERSDSSLPSLDLDDTDTFSARVLDDTAILMGTSGYTGQPTFIVHSQRAILMCGAHLQDSMGYIYHDIVFNERKMQWIRGFPFQYLLNGVTTVMTA
;
A
#
# COMPACT_ATOMS: atom_id res chain seq x y z
N MET A 1 -5.67 29.75 -26.97
CA MET A 1 -4.73 28.64 -27.21
C MET A 1 -3.66 28.74 -26.13
N ASN A 2 -3.85 28.06 -25.01
CA ASN A 2 -2.95 28.10 -23.85
C ASN A 2 -2.79 26.67 -23.36
N GLU A 3 -1.76 25.98 -23.83
CA GLU A 3 -1.35 24.69 -23.30
C GLU A 3 -0.14 24.92 -22.40
N ARG A 4 -0.38 24.86 -21.08
CA ARG A 4 0.65 24.56 -20.09
C ARG A 4 0.30 23.19 -19.50
N SER A 5 1.09 22.19 -19.82
CA SER A 5 1.33 21.06 -18.92
C SER A 5 2.63 20.39 -19.33
N ASP A 6 3.72 20.99 -18.85
CA ASP A 6 4.99 20.29 -18.67
C ASP A 6 4.72 19.15 -17.69
N SER A 7 4.59 17.94 -18.24
CA SER A 7 4.40 16.69 -17.50
C SER A 7 5.64 15.83 -17.65
N SER A 8 6.81 16.41 -17.43
CA SER A 8 8.02 15.66 -17.17
C SER A 8 7.95 15.10 -15.74
N LEU A 9 7.14 14.05 -15.54
CA LEU A 9 7.39 13.16 -14.42
C LEU A 9 8.84 12.67 -14.58
N PRO A 10 9.69 12.75 -13.53
CA PRO A 10 11.07 12.31 -13.64
C PRO A 10 11.09 10.85 -14.08
N SER A 11 11.88 10.55 -15.11
CA SER A 11 12.14 9.17 -15.51
C SER A 11 12.85 8.49 -14.34
N LEU A 12 12.10 7.62 -13.64
CA LEU A 12 12.71 6.65 -12.75
C LEU A 12 13.43 5.64 -13.64
N ASP A 13 14.72 5.86 -13.86
CA ASP A 13 15.63 4.86 -14.41
C ASP A 13 15.76 3.75 -13.37
N LEU A 14 14.79 2.84 -13.38
CA LEU A 14 14.83 1.61 -12.61
C LEU A 14 15.75 0.66 -13.38
N ASP A 15 17.02 0.58 -12.99
CA ASP A 15 17.92 -0.47 -13.49
C ASP A 15 17.51 -1.80 -12.83
N ASP A 16 17.63 -2.92 -13.54
CA ASP A 16 17.34 -4.27 -13.01
C ASP A 16 18.29 -4.65 -11.85
N THR A 17 19.31 -3.82 -11.61
CA THR A 17 20.21 -3.85 -10.45
C THR A 17 19.75 -2.98 -9.28
N ASP A 18 18.56 -2.36 -9.33
CA ASP A 18 17.78 -1.88 -8.17
C ASP A 18 17.43 -3.09 -7.31
N THR A 19 18.49 -3.54 -6.68
CA THR A 19 18.59 -4.69 -5.83
C THR A 19 17.56 -4.47 -4.75
N PHE A 20 17.05 -5.58 -4.23
CA PHE A 20 16.49 -5.64 -2.88
C PHE A 20 17.56 -5.14 -1.89
N SER A 21 17.85 -3.84 -1.89
CA SER A 21 18.49 -3.19 -0.77
C SER A 21 17.60 -3.55 0.40
N ALA A 22 18.21 -3.99 1.49
CA ALA A 22 17.49 -4.29 2.70
C ALA A 22 16.79 -2.99 3.11
N ARG A 23 15.54 -2.81 2.69
CA ARG A 23 14.74 -1.63 2.99
C ARG A 23 14.69 -1.58 4.50
N VAL A 24 15.13 -0.46 5.06
CA VAL A 24 15.18 -0.30 6.51
C VAL A 24 13.72 -0.32 6.97
N LEU A 25 13.44 -0.98 8.09
CA LEU A 25 12.07 -1.13 8.60
C LEU A 25 11.34 0.21 8.80
N ASP A 26 12.09 1.30 8.97
CA ASP A 26 11.54 2.64 9.17
C ASP A 26 11.44 3.46 7.86
N ASP A 27 11.86 2.90 6.72
CA ASP A 27 11.67 3.52 5.41
C ASP A 27 10.18 3.63 5.07
N THR A 28 9.83 4.73 4.40
CA THR A 28 8.48 4.93 3.88
C THR A 28 8.09 3.81 2.92
N ALA A 29 6.96 3.17 3.20
CA ALA A 29 6.38 2.11 2.38
C ALA A 29 5.22 2.61 1.51
N ILE A 30 4.38 3.49 2.07
CA ILE A 30 3.19 4.01 1.39
C ILE A 30 2.82 5.41 1.88
N LEU A 31 2.27 6.21 0.97
CA LEU A 31 1.65 7.50 1.24
C LEU A 31 0.15 7.40 0.94
N MET A 32 -0.70 7.74 1.91
CA MET A 32 -2.15 7.70 1.75
C MET A 32 -2.74 9.09 1.84
N GLY A 33 -3.43 9.52 0.77
CA GLY A 33 -4.22 10.74 0.79
C GLY A 33 -5.57 10.53 1.48
N THR A 34 -5.93 11.43 2.39
CA THR A 34 -7.25 11.51 3.02
C THR A 34 -7.82 12.92 2.84
N SER A 35 -9.15 13.06 2.97
CA SER A 35 -9.74 14.40 3.06
C SER A 35 -9.16 15.15 4.25
N GLY A 36 -8.65 16.35 4.03
CA GLY A 36 -8.17 17.22 5.11
C GLY A 36 -9.23 18.23 5.50
N TYR A 37 -9.27 18.55 6.79
CA TYR A 37 -10.24 19.48 7.36
C TYR A 37 -10.15 20.90 6.80
N THR A 38 -8.97 21.31 6.31
CA THR A 38 -8.70 22.64 5.74
C THR A 38 -9.06 22.75 4.25
N GLY A 39 -9.72 21.74 3.67
CA GLY A 39 -10.10 21.70 2.26
C GLY A 39 -8.99 21.23 1.32
N GLN A 40 -7.78 20.99 1.82
CA GLN A 40 -6.68 20.34 1.09
C GLN A 40 -6.51 18.89 1.55
N PRO A 41 -6.14 17.94 0.66
CA PRO A 41 -5.83 16.58 1.07
C PRO A 41 -4.70 16.55 2.11
N THR A 42 -4.85 15.69 3.11
CA THR A 42 -3.77 15.35 4.05
C THR A 42 -3.14 14.04 3.62
N PHE A 43 -1.82 13.95 3.65
CA PHE A 43 -1.11 12.73 3.32
C PHE A 43 -0.53 12.08 4.58
N ILE A 44 -0.87 10.82 4.79
CA ILE A 44 -0.40 10.00 5.91
C ILE A 44 0.70 9.08 5.38
N VAL A 45 1.86 9.10 6.04
CA VAL A 45 3.02 8.28 5.70
C VAL A 45 3.02 7.04 6.60
N HIS A 46 3.23 5.86 6.01
CA HIS A 46 3.46 4.62 6.76
C HIS A 46 4.80 4.01 6.39
N SER A 47 5.56 3.56 7.41
CA SER A 47 6.82 2.83 7.23
C SER A 47 6.60 1.34 6.94
N GLN A 48 7.63 0.65 6.43
CA GLN A 48 7.61 -0.80 6.23
C GLN A 48 7.18 -1.55 7.51
N ARG A 49 7.71 -1.15 8.66
CA ARG A 49 7.35 -1.70 9.98
C ARG A 49 5.88 -1.56 10.28
N ALA A 50 5.33 -0.36 10.11
CA ALA A 50 3.92 -0.10 10.41
C ALA A 50 3.00 -0.99 9.56
N ILE A 51 3.39 -1.20 8.30
CA ILE A 51 2.65 -2.02 7.35
C ILE A 51 2.66 -3.51 7.74
N LEU A 52 3.84 -4.06 8.03
CA LEU A 52 4.01 -5.45 8.45
C LEU A 52 3.29 -5.74 9.78
N MET A 53 3.43 -4.84 10.76
CA MET A 53 2.77 -4.99 12.07
C MET A 53 1.25 -5.00 11.93
N CYS A 54 0.70 -4.15 11.07
CA CYS A 54 -0.74 -4.12 10.87
C CYS A 54 -1.26 -5.33 10.09
N GLY A 55 -0.51 -5.85 9.11
CA GLY A 55 -0.82 -7.12 8.45
C GLY A 55 -0.84 -8.30 9.42
N ALA A 56 0.18 -8.41 10.29
CA ALA A 56 0.23 -9.44 11.34
C ALA A 56 -0.94 -9.31 12.33
N HIS A 57 -1.26 -8.08 12.76
CA HIS A 57 -2.40 -7.83 13.63
C HIS A 57 -3.74 -8.18 12.96
N LEU A 58 -3.91 -7.87 11.68
CA LEU A 58 -5.11 -8.23 10.92
C LEU A 58 -5.27 -9.75 10.85
N GLN A 59 -4.19 -10.46 10.51
CA GLN A 59 -4.18 -11.92 10.45
C GLN A 59 -4.62 -12.55 11.78
N ASP A 60 -4.03 -12.10 12.88
CA ASP A 60 -4.36 -12.57 14.23
C ASP A 60 -5.82 -12.24 14.61
N SER A 61 -6.24 -10.99 14.41
CA SER A 61 -7.57 -10.50 14.79
C SER A 61 -8.72 -11.18 14.05
N MET A 62 -8.48 -11.59 12.80
CA MET A 62 -9.48 -12.26 11.96
C MET A 62 -9.34 -13.79 11.99
N GLY A 63 -8.29 -14.32 12.63
CA GLY A 63 -8.01 -15.75 12.69
C GLY A 63 -7.67 -16.38 11.35
N TYR A 64 -7.07 -15.62 10.42
CA TYR A 64 -6.72 -16.17 9.11
C TYR A 64 -5.58 -17.17 9.21
N ILE A 65 -5.80 -18.33 8.62
CA ILE A 65 -4.83 -19.44 8.58
C ILE A 65 -4.34 -19.72 7.16
N TYR A 66 -3.28 -20.52 7.08
CA TYR A 66 -2.73 -20.98 5.81
C TYR A 66 -3.83 -21.66 4.97
N HIS A 67 -3.89 -21.34 3.68
CA HIS A 67 -4.90 -21.79 2.70
C HIS A 67 -6.30 -21.16 2.79
N ASP A 68 -6.55 -20.20 3.68
CA ASP A 68 -7.81 -19.46 3.63
C ASP A 68 -7.94 -18.70 2.31
N ILE A 69 -9.19 -18.55 1.84
CA ILE A 69 -9.52 -17.73 0.67
C ILE A 69 -10.25 -16.49 1.17
N VAL A 70 -9.62 -15.33 1.01
CA VAL A 70 -10.17 -14.04 1.45
C VAL A 70 -10.61 -13.24 0.24
N PHE A 71 -11.89 -12.90 0.19
CA PHE A 71 -12.44 -12.02 -0.82
C PHE A 71 -12.23 -10.56 -0.44
N ASN A 72 -11.55 -9.80 -1.30
CA ASN A 72 -11.38 -8.36 -1.19
C ASN A 72 -12.23 -7.66 -2.26
N GLU A 73 -13.35 -7.09 -1.84
CA GLU A 73 -14.26 -6.33 -2.70
C GLU A 73 -13.80 -4.87 -2.92
N ARG A 74 -12.77 -4.42 -2.19
CA ARG A 74 -12.39 -3.01 -2.08
C ARG A 74 -11.24 -2.67 -3.01
N LYS A 75 -11.29 -1.47 -3.59
CA LYS A 75 -10.19 -0.92 -4.39
C LYS A 75 -9.00 -0.55 -3.49
N MET A 76 -7.79 -0.71 -4.00
CA MET A 76 -6.50 -0.49 -3.31
C MET A 76 -6.35 0.90 -2.67
N GLN A 77 -7.17 1.87 -3.06
CA GLN A 77 -7.12 3.26 -2.60
C GLN A 77 -7.82 3.51 -1.25
N TRP A 78 -8.50 2.52 -0.66
CA TRP A 78 -9.27 2.68 0.57
C TRP A 78 -8.59 2.02 1.78
N ILE A 79 -8.71 2.61 2.98
CA ILE A 79 -8.06 2.12 4.24
C ILE A 79 -8.34 0.63 4.54
N ARG A 80 -9.48 0.08 4.08
CA ARG A 80 -9.83 -1.33 4.24
C ARG A 80 -9.48 -2.21 3.03
N GLY A 81 -9.25 -1.61 1.85
CA GLY A 81 -8.68 -2.29 0.68
C GLY A 81 -7.15 -2.22 0.66
N PHE A 82 -6.56 -1.87 1.80
CA PHE A 82 -5.14 -1.66 2.02
C PHE A 82 -4.29 -2.89 1.66
N PRO A 83 -2.98 -2.72 1.41
CA PRO A 83 -2.03 -3.82 1.28
C PRO A 83 -2.04 -4.86 2.43
N PHE A 84 -2.67 -4.61 3.59
CA PHE A 84 -2.66 -5.54 4.72
C PHE A 84 -3.20 -6.94 4.36
N GLN A 85 -4.25 -7.03 3.55
CA GLN A 85 -4.76 -8.33 3.10
C GLN A 85 -3.77 -9.07 2.18
N TYR A 86 -2.92 -8.34 1.45
CA TYR A 86 -1.87 -8.90 0.59
C TYR A 86 -0.65 -9.38 1.38
N LEU A 87 -0.57 -8.99 2.66
CA LEU A 87 0.50 -9.38 3.59
C LEU A 87 0.05 -10.52 4.52
N LEU A 88 -1.15 -11.06 4.31
CA LEU A 88 -1.63 -12.25 5.01
C LEU A 88 -0.83 -13.45 4.54
N ASN A 89 -0.02 -14.00 5.43
CA ASN A 89 0.89 -15.07 5.09
C ASN A 89 0.11 -16.35 4.81
N GLY A 90 0.22 -16.84 3.57
CA GLY A 90 -0.36 -18.11 3.15
C GLY A 90 -1.85 -18.08 2.83
N VAL A 91 -2.44 -16.90 2.74
CA VAL A 91 -3.84 -16.71 2.36
C VAL A 91 -3.93 -16.41 0.86
N THR A 92 -4.94 -16.96 0.19
CA THR A 92 -5.26 -16.59 -1.20
C THR A 92 -6.24 -15.42 -1.20
N THR A 93 -5.82 -14.26 -1.71
CA THR A 93 -6.72 -13.11 -1.85
C THR A 93 -7.37 -13.09 -3.24
N VAL A 94 -8.70 -13.04 -3.28
CA VAL A 94 -9.49 -12.91 -4.52
C VAL A 94 -10.02 -11.49 -4.63
N MET A 95 -9.87 -10.86 -5.80
CA MET A 95 -10.20 -9.44 -6.02
C MET A 95 -11.24 -9.26 -7.12
N THR A 96 -12.05 -8.21 -6.99
CA THR A 96 -12.92 -7.75 -8.08
C THR A 96 -12.15 -6.86 -9.06
N ALA A 97 -12.36 -7.11 -10.36
CA ALA A 97 -11.79 -6.28 -11.44
C ALA A 97 -12.21 -4.80 -11.31
#